data_AF-A0A1C3RE47-F1
#
_entry.id   AF-A0A1C3RE47-F1
#
_cell.length_a   1.000
_cell.length_b   1.000
_cell.length_c   1.000
_cell.angle_alpha   90.00
_cell.angle_beta   90.00
_cell.angle_gamma   90.00
#
_symmetry.space_group_name_H-M   'P 1'
#
loop_
_entity.id
_entity.type
_entity.pdbx_description
1 polymer ?
#
loop_
_entity_poly.entity_id
_entity_poly.type
_entity_poly.pdbx_seq_one_letter_code
_entity_poly.pdbx_strand_id
1 'polypeptide(L)'
;MSQVAEMSSRNKDKVDEVFSAVDKSNTLINNRVEDWAKVESDRALVEVARLDHIKFRKHVTDAALGRVSVKPEELSTHTNCRLGKWYYSIQSEVVKNMKVYRDLEAPHARVHDHGKAVLQAVANHDHDQAMRELDILNHAAHDVLDLLEELSDEMLAQGIV
;
A
#
# COMPACT_ATOMS: atom_id res chain seq x y z
N MET A 1 37.28 25.58 -2.87
CA MET A 1 36.40 24.38 -2.82
C MET A 1 35.52 24.52 -1.57
N SER A 2 34.19 24.56 -1.60
CA SER A 2 33.21 24.65 -2.69
C SER A 2 31.89 25.06 -2.03
N GLN A 3 31.47 26.32 -2.17
CA GLN A 3 30.17 26.82 -1.71
C GLN A 3 29.01 25.98 -2.30
N VAL A 4 29.24 25.36 -3.46
CA VAL A 4 28.35 24.41 -4.14
C VAL A 4 28.23 23.07 -3.38
N ALA A 5 29.31 22.58 -2.76
CA ALA A 5 29.27 21.36 -1.94
C ALA A 5 28.52 21.60 -0.62
N GLU A 6 28.70 22.78 -0.01
CA GLU A 6 28.00 23.18 1.21
C GLU A 6 26.50 23.45 0.94
N MET A 7 26.17 24.01 -0.22
CA MET A 7 24.79 24.22 -0.66
C MET A 7 24.11 22.89 -1.02
N SER A 8 24.84 21.94 -1.63
CA SER A 8 24.33 20.58 -1.90
C SER A 8 24.10 19.78 -0.62
N SER A 9 24.98 19.91 0.38
CA SER A 9 24.79 19.30 1.70
C SER A 9 23.54 19.85 2.38
N ARG A 10 23.37 21.19 2.41
CA ARG A 10 22.18 21.84 2.97
C ARG A 10 20.90 21.47 2.23
N ASN A 11 20.95 21.30 0.92
CA ASN A 11 19.79 20.85 0.15
C ASN A 11 19.40 19.42 0.53
N LYS A 12 20.39 18.53 0.77
CA LYS A 12 20.14 17.17 1.24
C LYS A 12 19.47 17.16 2.62
N ASP A 13 20.00 17.96 3.55
CA ASP A 13 19.44 18.07 4.91
C ASP A 13 17.99 18.58 4.90
N LYS A 14 17.68 19.58 4.06
CA LYS A 14 16.30 20.11 3.90
C LYS A 14 15.36 19.09 3.27
N VAL A 15 15.84 18.31 2.30
CA VAL A 15 15.05 17.24 1.67
C VAL A 15 14.74 16.15 2.69
N ASP A 16 15.72 15.74 3.51
CA ASP A 16 15.51 14.76 4.59
C ASP A 16 14.56 15.27 5.68
N GLU A 17 14.59 16.57 6.00
CA GLU A 17 13.65 17.22 6.92
C GLU A 17 12.22 17.19 6.38
N VAL A 18 12.03 17.50 5.09
CA VAL A 18 10.72 17.42 4.43
C VAL A 18 10.20 15.98 4.41
N PHE A 19 11.04 14.99 4.08
CA PHE A 19 10.64 13.59 4.12
C PHE A 19 10.26 13.13 5.53
N SER A 20 11.02 13.55 6.55
CA SER A 20 10.71 13.26 7.95
C SER A 20 9.39 13.89 8.41
N ALA A 21 9.08 15.11 7.94
CA ALA A 21 7.82 15.78 8.21
C ALA A 21 6.64 15.06 7.53
N VAL A 22 6.81 14.64 6.27
CA VAL A 22 5.82 13.82 5.54
C VAL A 22 5.59 12.48 6.23
N ASP A 23 6.65 11.80 6.67
CA ASP A 23 6.54 10.52 7.39
C ASP A 23 5.83 10.68 8.75
N LYS A 24 6.09 11.77 9.49
CA LYS A 24 5.33 12.11 10.71
C LYS A 24 3.86 12.38 10.42
N SER A 25 3.54 13.14 9.37
CA SER A 25 2.16 13.38 8.97
C SER A 25 1.46 12.09 8.56
N ASN A 26 2.14 11.24 7.80
CA ASN A 26 1.63 9.92 7.44
C ASN A 26 1.37 9.07 8.69
N THR A 27 2.26 9.11 9.68
CA THR A 27 2.08 8.38 10.96
C THR A 27 0.86 8.88 11.75
N LEU A 28 0.63 10.20 11.81
CA LEU A 28 -0.53 10.77 12.49
C LEU A 28 -1.86 10.43 11.79
N ILE A 29 -1.86 10.45 10.45
CA ILE A 29 -3.00 9.98 9.65
C ILE A 29 -3.24 8.49 9.92
N ASN A 30 -2.19 7.69 9.96
CA ASN A 30 -2.27 6.25 10.25
C ASN A 30 -2.89 5.96 11.61
N ASN A 31 -2.51 6.70 12.65
CA ASN A 31 -3.07 6.49 13.99
C ASN A 31 -4.58 6.82 14.03
N ARG A 32 -5.02 7.88 13.33
CA ARG A 32 -6.45 8.20 13.21
C ARG A 32 -7.23 7.15 12.44
N VAL A 33 -6.60 6.57 11.43
CA VAL A 33 -7.18 5.49 10.63
C VAL A 33 -7.28 4.21 11.44
N GLU A 34 -6.30 3.89 12.29
CA GLU A 34 -6.41 2.78 13.25
C GLU A 34 -7.53 2.99 14.28
N ASP A 35 -7.78 4.22 14.70
CA ASP A 35 -8.91 4.54 15.58
C ASP A 35 -10.27 4.44 14.86
N TRP A 36 -10.34 4.75 13.56
CA TRP A 36 -11.52 4.48 12.73
C TRP A 36 -11.71 2.99 12.44
N ALA A 37 -10.64 2.20 12.35
CA ALA A 37 -10.72 0.76 12.20
C ALA A 37 -11.34 0.04 13.42
N LYS A 38 -11.46 0.72 14.57
CA LYS A 38 -12.21 0.23 15.75
C LYS A 38 -13.71 0.42 15.61
N VAL A 39 -14.18 1.17 14.61
CA VAL A 39 -15.58 1.24 14.22
C VAL A 39 -15.85 0.03 13.33
N GLU A 40 -16.83 -0.81 13.69
CA GLU A 40 -17.28 -1.98 12.92
C GLU A 40 -18.01 -1.56 11.64
N SER A 41 -17.33 -0.82 10.76
CA SER A 41 -17.86 -0.32 9.50
C SER A 41 -17.08 -0.92 8.34
N ASP A 42 -17.80 -1.48 7.36
CA ASP A 42 -17.21 -2.05 6.15
C ASP A 42 -16.45 -0.97 5.36
N ARG A 43 -16.99 0.25 5.33
CA ARG A 43 -16.36 1.36 4.62
C ARG A 43 -15.11 1.88 5.34
N ALA A 44 -15.14 1.99 6.66
CA ALA A 44 -13.96 2.35 7.44
C ALA A 44 -12.83 1.35 7.20
N LEU A 45 -13.15 0.05 7.08
CA LEU A 45 -12.17 -0.96 6.71
C LEU A 45 -11.60 -0.73 5.31
N VAL A 46 -12.43 -0.41 4.32
CA VAL A 46 -11.98 -0.09 2.95
C VAL A 46 -10.99 1.09 2.96
N GLU A 47 -11.25 2.16 3.72
CA GLU A 47 -10.33 3.30 3.82
C GLU A 47 -9.01 2.92 4.53
N VAL A 48 -9.07 2.10 5.58
CA VAL A 48 -7.87 1.56 6.24
C VAL A 48 -7.07 0.70 5.27
N ALA A 49 -7.74 -0.13 4.47
CA ALA A 49 -7.11 -0.98 3.47
C ALA A 49 -6.37 -0.17 2.40
N ARG A 50 -6.89 0.99 1.97
CA ARG A 50 -6.18 1.88 1.04
C ARG A 50 -4.83 2.32 1.61
N LEU A 51 -4.82 2.75 2.87
CA LEU A 51 -3.60 3.18 3.54
C LEU A 51 -2.63 2.03 3.79
N ASP A 52 -3.14 0.85 4.15
CA ASP A 52 -2.33 -0.35 4.27
C ASP A 52 -1.63 -0.70 2.94
N HIS A 53 -2.30 -0.54 1.80
CA HIS A 53 -1.71 -0.78 0.48
C HIS A 53 -0.66 0.27 0.08
N ILE A 54 -0.87 1.54 0.43
CA ILE A 54 0.13 2.60 0.24
C ILE A 54 1.40 2.27 1.04
N LYS A 55 1.24 1.86 2.31
CA LYS A 55 2.37 1.44 3.16
C LYS A 55 3.07 0.21 2.60
N PHE A 56 2.31 -0.79 2.18
CA PHE A 56 2.85 -2.02 1.60
C PHE A 56 3.73 -1.72 0.39
N ARG A 57 3.21 -0.93 -0.57
CA ARG A 57 3.97 -0.52 -1.75
C ARG A 57 5.25 0.23 -1.37
N LYS A 58 5.15 1.22 -0.46
CA LYS A 58 6.34 1.95 0.02
C LYS A 58 7.38 1.01 0.63
N HIS A 59 6.94 0.06 1.46
CA HIS A 59 7.82 -0.88 2.14
C HIS A 59 8.58 -1.77 1.15
N VAL A 60 7.90 -2.31 0.13
CA VAL A 60 8.53 -3.09 -0.94
C VAL A 60 9.50 -2.23 -1.76
N THR A 61 9.12 -0.99 -2.10
CA THR A 61 10.01 -0.05 -2.81
C THR A 61 11.26 0.26 -2.00
N ASP A 62 11.13 0.53 -0.70
CA ASP A 62 12.27 0.82 0.17
C ASP A 62 13.21 -0.39 0.28
N ALA A 63 12.67 -1.62 0.27
CA ALA A 63 13.46 -2.84 0.23
C ALA A 63 14.19 -3.01 -1.12
N ALA A 64 13.51 -2.73 -2.24
CA ALA A 64 14.11 -2.75 -3.58
C ALA A 64 15.26 -1.74 -3.73
N LEU A 65 15.16 -0.60 -3.04
CA LEU A 65 16.20 0.44 -2.98
C LEU A 65 17.29 0.16 -1.93
N GLY A 66 17.23 -0.97 -1.22
CA GLY A 66 18.20 -1.34 -0.19
C GLY A 66 18.16 -0.47 1.07
N ARG A 67 17.08 0.29 1.29
CA ARG A 67 16.90 1.16 2.48
C ARG A 67 16.46 0.36 3.71
N VAL A 68 15.75 -0.74 3.48
CA VAL A 68 15.33 -1.68 4.51
C VAL A 68 15.61 -3.11 4.04
N SER A 69 15.75 -4.03 4.99
CA SER A 69 15.89 -5.46 4.70
C SER A 69 14.62 -6.17 5.12
N VAL A 70 13.97 -6.85 4.17
CA VAL A 70 12.68 -7.53 4.34
C VAL A 70 12.76 -8.86 3.62
N LYS A 71 12.34 -9.95 4.28
CA LYS A 71 12.29 -11.26 3.64
C LYS A 71 10.97 -11.45 2.89
N PRO A 72 10.96 -12.16 1.75
CA PRO A 72 9.73 -12.47 1.01
C PRO A 72 8.63 -13.12 1.86
N GLU A 73 8.99 -13.90 2.88
CA GLU A 73 8.07 -14.61 3.76
C GLU A 73 7.44 -13.71 4.84
N GLU A 74 8.02 -12.53 5.08
CA GLU A 74 7.49 -11.54 6.03
C GLU A 74 6.33 -10.74 5.43
N LEU A 75 6.17 -10.75 4.10
CA LEU A 75 5.02 -10.15 3.45
C LEU A 75 3.78 -11.03 3.61
N SER A 76 2.70 -10.42 4.10
CA SER A 76 1.39 -11.07 4.11
C SER A 76 0.93 -11.45 2.70
N THR A 77 0.14 -12.51 2.58
CA THR A 77 -0.56 -12.85 1.33
C THR A 77 -1.81 -11.98 1.18
N HIS A 78 -2.32 -11.85 -0.05
CA HIS A 78 -3.56 -11.11 -0.32
C HIS A 78 -4.77 -11.70 0.43
N THR A 79 -4.74 -12.97 0.84
CA THR A 79 -5.80 -13.59 1.65
C THR A 79 -5.65 -13.36 3.15
N ASN A 80 -4.42 -13.12 3.63
CA ASN A 80 -4.12 -12.98 5.06
C ASN A 80 -3.94 -11.52 5.52
N CYS A 81 -3.85 -10.58 4.57
CA CYS A 81 -3.86 -9.15 4.89
C CYS A 81 -5.25 -8.70 5.40
N ARG A 82 -5.34 -7.48 5.93
CA ARG A 82 -6.59 -6.93 6.48
C ARG A 82 -7.70 -6.91 5.43
N LEU A 83 -7.40 -6.41 4.22
CA LEU A 83 -8.34 -6.37 3.11
C LEU A 83 -8.79 -7.76 2.69
N GLY A 84 -7.85 -8.71 2.59
CA GLY A 84 -8.13 -10.10 2.24
C GLY A 84 -9.11 -10.75 3.20
N LYS A 85 -8.81 -10.65 4.50
CA LYS A 85 -9.67 -11.19 5.54
C LYS A 85 -11.09 -10.66 5.43
N TRP A 86 -11.24 -9.34 5.26
CA TRP A 86 -12.54 -8.71 5.05
C TRP A 86 -13.22 -9.16 3.76
N TYR A 87 -12.49 -9.14 2.65
CA TYR A 87 -13.00 -9.52 1.33
C TYR A 87 -13.62 -10.92 1.39
N TYR A 88 -12.93 -11.90 1.96
CA TYR A 88 -13.46 -13.26 2.05
C TYR A 88 -14.45 -13.49 3.22
N SER A 89 -14.51 -12.60 4.21
CA SER A 89 -15.41 -12.75 5.36
C SER A 89 -16.71 -11.97 5.26
N ILE A 90 -16.83 -11.01 4.33
CA ILE A 90 -18.01 -10.14 4.25
C ILE A 90 -19.30 -10.95 4.06
N GLN A 91 -20.34 -10.56 4.78
CA GLN A 91 -21.67 -11.20 4.69
C GLN A 91 -22.68 -10.34 3.93
N SER A 92 -22.39 -9.07 3.72
CA SER A 92 -23.26 -8.14 3.01
C SER A 92 -23.41 -8.53 1.54
N GLU A 93 -24.60 -9.03 1.19
CA GLU A 93 -24.92 -9.40 -0.19
C GLU A 93 -24.98 -8.17 -1.11
N VAL A 94 -25.29 -7.00 -0.55
CA VAL A 94 -25.24 -5.73 -1.29
C VAL A 94 -23.81 -5.46 -1.77
N VAL A 95 -22.83 -5.55 -0.87
CA VAL A 95 -21.41 -5.33 -1.22
C VAL A 95 -20.90 -6.39 -2.18
N LYS A 96 -21.22 -7.68 -1.96
CA LYS A 96 -20.83 -8.76 -2.88
C LYS A 96 -21.36 -8.57 -4.31
N ASN A 97 -22.52 -7.94 -4.44
CA ASN A 97 -23.13 -7.66 -5.73
C ASN A 97 -22.56 -6.41 -6.42
N MET A 98 -21.80 -5.56 -5.72
CA MET A 98 -21.07 -4.44 -6.33
C MET A 98 -20.01 -4.99 -7.28
N LYS A 99 -19.97 -4.45 -8.51
CA LYS A 99 -18.99 -4.88 -9.52
C LYS A 99 -17.57 -4.56 -9.07
N VAL A 100 -17.37 -3.35 -8.53
CA VAL A 100 -16.08 -2.88 -8.03
C VAL A 100 -15.50 -3.77 -6.93
N TYR A 101 -16.35 -4.32 -6.04
CA TYR A 101 -15.93 -5.30 -5.04
C TYR A 101 -15.35 -6.55 -5.72
N ARG A 102 -16.06 -7.16 -6.69
CA ARG A 102 -15.57 -8.38 -7.36
C ARG A 102 -14.32 -8.15 -8.19
N ASP A 103 -14.19 -6.98 -8.80
CA ASP A 103 -13.04 -6.63 -9.63
C ASP A 103 -11.76 -6.41 -8.80
N LEU A 104 -11.88 -6.24 -7.49
CA LEU A 104 -10.77 -5.96 -6.57
C LEU A 104 -9.83 -7.16 -6.36
N GLU A 105 -10.34 -8.38 -6.40
CA GLU A 105 -9.59 -9.58 -5.99
C GLU A 105 -8.34 -9.82 -6.84
N ALA A 106 -8.49 -9.75 -8.17
CA ALA A 106 -7.40 -9.99 -9.11
C ALA A 106 -6.25 -8.97 -8.97
N PRO A 107 -6.47 -7.63 -9.02
CA PRO A 107 -5.40 -6.66 -8.80
C PRO A 107 -4.81 -6.74 -7.38
N HIS A 108 -5.62 -7.06 -6.37
CA HIS A 108 -5.13 -7.25 -5.00
C HIS A 108 -4.18 -8.46 -4.89
N ALA A 109 -4.52 -9.60 -5.51
CA ALA A 109 -3.61 -10.74 -5.57
C ALA A 109 -2.29 -10.37 -6.27
N ARG A 110 -2.36 -9.66 -7.41
CA ARG A 110 -1.18 -9.17 -8.14
C ARG A 110 -0.27 -8.29 -7.26
N VAL A 111 -0.83 -7.38 -6.47
CA VAL A 111 -0.03 -6.53 -5.56
C VAL A 111 0.82 -7.39 -4.62
N HIS A 112 0.24 -8.39 -3.98
CA HIS A 112 0.98 -9.23 -3.04
C HIS A 112 1.99 -10.16 -3.73
N ASP A 113 1.61 -10.75 -4.87
CA ASP A 113 2.47 -11.66 -5.62
C ASP A 113 3.71 -10.93 -6.17
N HIS A 114 3.52 -9.76 -6.79
CA HIS A 114 4.63 -8.96 -7.31
C HIS A 114 5.43 -8.30 -6.19
N GLY A 115 4.81 -7.93 -5.08
CA GLY A 115 5.55 -7.48 -3.89
C GLY A 115 6.53 -8.53 -3.38
N LYS A 116 6.12 -9.80 -3.37
CA LYS A 116 6.99 -10.93 -3.00
C LYS A 116 8.08 -11.18 -4.06
N ALA A 117 7.72 -11.10 -5.34
CA ALA A 117 8.64 -11.29 -6.45
C ALA A 117 9.78 -10.24 -6.44
N VAL A 118 9.47 -8.97 -6.10
CA VAL A 118 10.48 -7.93 -5.90
C VAL A 118 11.49 -8.34 -4.83
N LEU A 119 11.03 -8.77 -3.65
CA LEU A 119 11.93 -9.17 -2.56
C LEU A 119 12.77 -10.40 -2.91
N GLN A 120 12.21 -11.34 -3.66
CA GLN A 120 12.95 -12.51 -4.16
C GLN A 120 14.06 -12.12 -5.13
N ALA A 121 13.77 -11.21 -6.07
CA ALA A 121 14.76 -10.69 -7.00
C ALA A 121 15.88 -9.92 -6.28
N VAL A 122 15.54 -9.09 -5.29
CA VAL A 122 16.50 -8.39 -4.42
C VAL A 122 17.39 -9.38 -3.68
N ALA A 123 16.83 -10.43 -3.09
CA ALA A 123 17.59 -11.47 -2.37
C ALA A 123 18.55 -12.24 -3.29
N ASN A 124 18.22 -12.35 -4.57
CA ASN A 124 19.06 -12.99 -5.59
C ASN A 124 20.04 -12.02 -6.28
N HIS A 125 20.10 -10.75 -5.85
CA HIS A 125 20.89 -9.69 -6.48
C HIS A 125 20.52 -9.44 -7.96
N ASP A 126 19.29 -9.77 -8.37
CA ASP A 126 18.76 -9.52 -9.71
C ASP A 126 18.01 -8.19 -9.73
N HIS A 127 18.77 -7.09 -9.88
CA HIS A 127 18.21 -5.74 -9.88
C HIS A 127 17.28 -5.46 -11.06
N ASP A 128 17.55 -6.05 -12.23
CA ASP A 128 16.72 -5.85 -13.42
C ASP A 128 15.35 -6.51 -13.25
N GLN A 129 15.30 -7.73 -12.71
CA GLN A 129 14.03 -8.36 -12.36
C GLN A 129 13.30 -7.59 -11.26
N ALA A 130 14.01 -7.15 -10.21
CA ALA A 130 13.40 -6.38 -9.13
C ALA A 130 12.69 -5.11 -9.66
N MET A 131 13.31 -4.39 -10.60
CA MET A 131 12.71 -3.20 -11.20
C MET A 131 11.50 -3.51 -12.09
N ARG A 132 11.52 -4.61 -12.85
CA ARG A 132 10.35 -5.06 -13.64
C ARG A 132 9.17 -5.42 -12.74
N GLU A 133 9.43 -6.21 -11.70
CA GLU A 133 8.39 -6.62 -10.75
C GLU A 133 7.83 -5.43 -9.97
N LEU A 134 8.68 -4.46 -9.64
CA LEU A 134 8.27 -3.23 -8.96
C LEU A 134 7.36 -2.37 -9.84
N ASP A 135 7.62 -2.31 -11.15
CA ASP A 135 6.74 -1.60 -12.08
C ASP A 135 5.35 -2.27 -12.16
N ILE A 136 5.30 -3.60 -12.25
CA ILE A 136 4.03 -4.34 -12.25
C ILE A 136 3.28 -4.16 -10.92
N LEU A 137 3.99 -4.22 -9.79
CA LEU A 137 3.45 -3.92 -8.47
C LEU A 137 2.82 -2.53 -8.43
N ASN A 138 3.50 -1.51 -8.97
CA ASN A 138 2.99 -0.14 -8.96
C ASN A 138 1.71 0.01 -9.77
N HIS A 139 1.62 -0.61 -10.95
CA HIS A 139 0.39 -0.59 -11.75
C HIS A 139 -0.76 -1.30 -11.02
N ALA A 140 -0.53 -2.51 -10.51
CA ALA A 140 -1.55 -3.24 -9.74
C ALA A 140 -1.98 -2.50 -8.47
N ALA A 141 -1.05 -1.80 -7.80
CA ALA A 141 -1.36 -1.01 -6.62
C ALA A 141 -2.21 0.23 -6.95
N HIS A 142 -2.03 0.85 -8.13
CA HIS A 142 -2.94 1.89 -8.58
C HIS A 142 -4.33 1.33 -8.86
N ASP A 143 -4.44 0.21 -9.58
CA ASP A 143 -5.73 -0.46 -9.83
C ASP A 143 -6.49 -0.72 -8.52
N VAL A 144 -5.81 -1.25 -7.49
CA VAL A 144 -6.42 -1.50 -6.17
C VAL A 144 -6.88 -0.21 -5.49
N LEU A 145 -6.08 0.85 -5.54
CA LEU A 145 -6.43 2.11 -4.87
C LEU A 145 -7.63 2.80 -5.52
N ASP A 146 -7.71 2.77 -6.85
CA ASP A 146 -8.84 3.30 -7.61
C ASP A 146 -10.12 2.51 -7.32
N LEU A 147 -10.04 1.17 -7.32
CA LEU A 147 -11.19 0.30 -7.00
C LEU A 147 -11.65 0.45 -5.54
N LEU A 148 -10.73 0.62 -4.59
CA LEU A 148 -11.10 0.85 -3.19
C LEU A 148 -11.76 2.22 -2.99
N GLU A 149 -11.37 3.23 -3.76
CA GLU A 149 -12.03 4.55 -3.76
C GLU A 149 -13.44 4.44 -4.32
N GLU A 150 -13.60 3.84 -5.50
CA GLU A 150 -14.92 3.61 -6.12
C GLU A 150 -15.82 2.76 -5.21
N LEU A 151 -15.28 1.75 -4.54
CA LEU A 151 -16.03 0.92 -3.59
C LEU A 151 -16.50 1.74 -2.37
N SER A 152 -15.65 2.61 -1.82
CA SER A 152 -16.01 3.48 -0.70
C SER A 152 -17.15 4.44 -1.09
N ASP A 153 -17.08 5.01 -2.29
CA ASP A 153 -18.11 5.90 -2.82
C ASP A 153 -19.43 5.17 -3.10
N GLU A 154 -19.38 3.96 -3.66
CA GLU A 154 -20.58 3.14 -3.89
C GLU A 154 -21.23 2.70 -2.56
N MET A 155 -20.42 2.34 -1.55
CA MET A 155 -20.90 2.06 -0.19
C MET A 155 -21.64 3.27 0.41
N LEU A 156 -21.06 4.47 0.31
CA LEU A 156 -21.73 5.70 0.76
C LEU A 156 -23.07 5.93 0.06
N ALA A 157 -23.11 5.76 -1.26
CA ALA A 157 -24.32 5.95 -2.05
C ALA A 157 -25.43 4.96 -1.65
N GLN A 158 -25.07 3.77 -1.19
CA GLN A 158 -25.98 2.73 -0.68
C GLN A 158 -26.27 2.86 0.83
N GLY A 159 -25.75 3.88 1.51
CA GLY A 159 -25.93 4.09 2.95
C GLY A 159 -25.17 3.11 3.84
N ILE A 160 -24.15 2.44 3.30
CA ILE A 160 -23.24 1.54 4.02
C ILE A 160 -22.12 2.40 4.60
N VAL A 161 -22.17 2.63 5.91
CA VAL A 161 -21.26 3.52 6.65
C VAL A 161 -20.09 2.77 7.19
#